data_AF-A0A800IQY6-F1
#
_entry.id   AF-A0A800IQY6-F1
#
_cell.length_a   1.000
_cell.length_b   1.000
_cell.length_c   1.000
_cell.angle_alpha   90.00
_cell.angle_beta   90.00
_cell.angle_gamma   90.00
#
_symmetry.space_group_name_H-M   'P 1'
#
loop_
_entity.id
_entity.type
_entity.pdbx_description
1 polymer ?
#
loop_
_entity_poly.entity_id
_entity_poly.type
_entity_poly.pdbx_seq_one_letter_code
_entity_poly.pdbx_strand_id
1 'polypeptide(L)'
;MRVLPASPLRVSIHGGHSGQFCGHAEDTLEDIVKAYIAQGYSWVGLTEHMTPDRVEHGYPEEAEAGLGAKDQHTRFTEYIATARQLQEKYASEITLFVGFETEAFEGYQLWLQHLLDTLKPDYIVGSVHHVQDMLIDSTPADYRKAADVFGGMDALYAAYFDRQYGLITTFAPTVIGHFDLIRIFDPDYRKRLVKPDIWSLIQRNLEAIKERGLIMDLNLRALLKGHQEPYISRPILEEARKMGIAVVPGDDSHGVKNVGQFWEEALQVLSDAGFDLTWKSPV
;
A
#
# COMPACT_ATOMS: atom_id res chain seq x y z
N MET A 1 19.61 -35.87 9.86
CA MET A 1 18.32 -35.44 9.30
C MET A 1 18.33 -33.91 9.31
N ARG A 2 18.57 -33.24 8.18
CA ARG A 2 18.45 -31.78 8.11
C ARG A 2 16.95 -31.49 8.18
N VAL A 3 16.51 -30.88 9.28
CA VAL A 3 15.16 -30.29 9.36
C VAL A 3 15.11 -29.27 8.23
N LEU A 4 14.27 -29.51 7.22
CA LEU A 4 13.97 -28.48 6.24
C LEU A 4 13.43 -27.28 7.02
N PRO A 5 13.92 -26.05 6.80
CA PRO A 5 13.29 -24.89 7.42
C PRO A 5 11.81 -24.92 7.05
N ALA A 6 10.94 -24.70 8.04
CA ALA A 6 9.52 -24.58 7.78
C ALA A 6 9.30 -23.51 6.69
N SER A 7 8.38 -23.77 5.76
CA SER A 7 8.00 -22.76 4.77
C SER A 7 7.64 -21.45 5.48
N PRO A 8 8.03 -20.28 4.93
CA PRO A 8 7.65 -18.99 5.50
C PRO A 8 6.15 -18.90 5.74
N LEU A 9 5.75 -18.26 6.84
CA LEU A 9 4.33 -18.03 7.12
C LEU A 9 3.71 -17.20 6.00
N ARG A 10 2.52 -17.58 5.52
CA ARG A 10 1.78 -16.77 4.55
C ARG A 10 1.19 -15.56 5.26
N VAL A 11 1.51 -14.37 4.76
CA VAL A 11 1.09 -13.09 5.34
C VAL A 11 0.77 -12.09 4.25
N SER A 12 -0.09 -11.12 4.53
CA SER A 12 -0.26 -9.94 3.69
C SER A 12 -0.28 -8.71 4.58
N ILE A 13 0.65 -7.78 4.41
CA ILE A 13 0.70 -6.53 5.19
C ILE A 13 -0.16 -5.42 4.58
N HIS A 14 -0.67 -5.64 3.37
CA HIS A 14 -1.47 -4.70 2.62
C HIS A 14 -2.43 -5.50 1.73
N GLY A 15 -3.72 -5.42 2.01
CA GLY A 15 -4.75 -6.18 1.31
C GLY A 15 -6.13 -5.97 1.90
N GLY A 16 -7.08 -6.82 1.52
CA GLY A 16 -8.44 -6.75 2.06
C GLY A 16 -9.30 -5.62 1.48
N HIS A 17 -8.92 -5.01 0.34
CA HIS A 17 -9.78 -4.06 -0.36
C HIS A 17 -10.97 -4.81 -0.96
N SER A 18 -12.17 -4.35 -0.66
CA SER A 18 -13.41 -5.09 -0.90
C SER A 18 -14.40 -4.28 -1.72
N GLY A 19 -15.12 -4.92 -2.65
CA GLY A 19 -16.21 -4.25 -3.39
C GLY A 19 -17.33 -3.74 -2.48
N GLN A 20 -17.42 -4.28 -1.25
CA GLN A 20 -18.30 -3.77 -0.21
C GLN A 20 -17.94 -2.34 0.22
N PHE A 21 -16.66 -1.98 0.31
CA PHE A 21 -16.19 -0.71 0.88
C PHE A 21 -15.31 0.16 -0.03
N CYS A 22 -14.92 -0.33 -1.20
CA CYS A 22 -14.16 0.36 -2.23
C CYS A 22 -14.86 0.24 -3.60
N GLY A 23 -14.92 1.33 -4.37
CA GLY A 23 -15.60 1.38 -5.68
C GLY A 23 -14.91 0.58 -6.80
N HIS A 24 -13.61 0.33 -6.68
CA HIS A 24 -12.76 -0.35 -7.66
C HIS A 24 -12.27 -1.73 -7.21
N ALA A 25 -12.91 -2.30 -6.19
CA ALA A 25 -12.71 -3.66 -5.71
C ALA A 25 -13.95 -4.54 -5.95
N GLU A 26 -13.79 -5.85 -5.75
CA GLU A 26 -14.83 -6.86 -5.91
C GLU A 26 -15.04 -7.64 -4.59
N ASP A 27 -16.14 -8.38 -4.51
CA ASP A 27 -16.51 -9.27 -3.40
C ASP A 27 -16.75 -8.58 -2.02
N THR A 28 -17.28 -9.34 -1.07
CA THR A 28 -17.44 -8.86 0.31
C THR A 28 -16.14 -9.00 1.09
N LEU A 29 -15.96 -8.19 2.13
CA LEU A 29 -14.77 -8.29 2.99
C LEU A 29 -14.68 -9.68 3.65
N GLU A 30 -15.82 -10.28 4.02
CA GLU A 30 -15.83 -11.63 4.61
C GLU A 30 -15.41 -12.70 3.60
N ASP A 31 -15.80 -12.60 2.32
CA ASP A 31 -15.38 -13.56 1.30
C ASP A 31 -13.87 -13.49 1.05
N ILE A 32 -13.29 -12.28 1.07
CA ILE A 32 -11.84 -12.07 1.00
C ILE A 32 -11.13 -12.70 2.22
N VAL A 33 -11.64 -12.48 3.43
CA VAL A 33 -11.09 -13.11 4.66
C VAL A 33 -11.13 -14.64 4.56
N LYS A 34 -12.23 -15.23 4.09
CA LYS A 34 -12.34 -16.67 3.86
C LYS A 34 -11.33 -17.18 2.82
N ALA A 35 -11.05 -16.39 1.79
CA ALA A 35 -10.04 -16.73 0.80
C ALA A 35 -8.62 -16.78 1.42
N TYR A 36 -8.28 -15.84 2.29
CA TYR A 36 -7.01 -15.88 3.04
C TYR A 36 -6.91 -17.12 3.94
N ILE A 37 -7.98 -17.43 4.69
CA ILE A 37 -8.05 -18.63 5.53
C ILE A 37 -7.86 -19.90 4.70
N ALA A 38 -8.58 -20.02 3.57
CA ALA A 38 -8.50 -21.17 2.68
C ALA A 38 -7.09 -21.37 2.10
N GLN A 39 -6.32 -20.28 1.95
CA GLN A 39 -4.94 -20.29 1.47
C GLN A 39 -3.89 -20.43 2.59
N GLY A 40 -4.30 -20.59 3.84
CA GLY A 40 -3.41 -20.82 4.98
C GLY A 40 -2.63 -19.59 5.44
N TYR A 41 -3.18 -18.39 5.24
CA TYR A 41 -2.58 -17.17 5.78
C TYR A 41 -2.61 -17.17 7.30
N SER A 42 -1.47 -16.86 7.91
CA SER A 42 -1.33 -16.77 9.37
C SER A 42 -1.85 -15.44 9.89
N TRP A 43 -1.55 -14.36 9.17
CA TRP A 43 -2.08 -13.04 9.48
C TRP A 43 -2.22 -12.17 8.24
N VAL A 44 -3.18 -11.24 8.26
CA VAL A 44 -3.39 -10.26 7.19
C VAL A 44 -3.78 -8.89 7.73
N GLY A 45 -3.32 -7.87 7.03
CA GLY A 45 -3.85 -6.52 7.08
C GLY A 45 -5.12 -6.39 6.27
N LEU A 46 -6.19 -5.93 6.91
CA LEU A 46 -7.33 -5.36 6.20
C LEU A 46 -7.08 -3.85 6.15
N THR A 47 -6.84 -3.31 4.96
CA THR A 47 -6.32 -1.95 4.79
C THR A 47 -7.07 -1.21 3.69
N GLU A 48 -8.40 -1.13 3.81
CA GLU A 48 -9.24 -0.41 2.85
C GLU A 48 -8.78 1.04 2.66
N HIS A 49 -9.07 1.63 1.49
CA HIS A 49 -8.73 3.04 1.22
C HIS A 49 -9.40 3.98 2.23
N MET A 50 -8.66 4.97 2.73
CA MET A 50 -9.26 6.01 3.56
C MET A 50 -10.29 6.82 2.76
N THR A 51 -11.40 7.17 3.40
CA THR A 51 -12.38 8.11 2.83
C THR A 51 -11.75 9.49 2.60
N PRO A 52 -12.12 10.21 1.52
CA PRO A 52 -11.75 11.60 1.35
C PRO A 52 -12.59 12.51 2.28
N ASP A 53 -12.11 13.73 2.53
CA ASP A 53 -12.86 14.77 3.24
C ASP A 53 -13.83 15.53 2.31
N ARG A 54 -13.57 15.50 1.01
CA ARG A 54 -14.36 16.12 -0.06
C ARG A 54 -14.43 15.23 -1.29
N VAL A 55 -15.48 15.38 -2.09
CA VAL A 55 -15.71 14.52 -3.26
C VAL A 55 -14.57 14.64 -4.28
N GLU A 56 -13.98 15.82 -4.41
CA GLU A 56 -12.90 16.12 -5.35
C GLU A 56 -11.58 15.41 -5.01
N HIS A 57 -11.41 14.96 -3.76
CA HIS A 57 -10.24 14.21 -3.32
C HIS A 57 -10.45 12.70 -3.36
N GLY A 58 -11.65 12.25 -3.74
CA GLY A 58 -11.99 10.84 -3.88
C GLY A 58 -11.74 10.29 -5.27
N TYR A 59 -12.02 9.00 -5.43
CA TYR A 59 -11.94 8.32 -6.72
C TYR A 59 -13.10 8.74 -7.65
N PRO A 60 -12.85 9.03 -8.94
CA PRO A 60 -13.89 9.49 -9.87
C PRO A 60 -15.11 8.56 -9.96
N GLU A 61 -14.89 7.25 -9.94
CA GLU A 61 -15.93 6.22 -10.01
C GLU A 61 -16.94 6.28 -8.85
N GLU A 62 -16.48 6.66 -7.65
CA GLU A 62 -17.37 6.79 -6.50
C GLU A 62 -18.24 8.05 -6.61
N ALA A 63 -17.67 9.13 -7.14
CA ALA A 63 -18.42 10.34 -7.46
C ALA A 63 -19.44 10.09 -8.59
N GLU A 64 -19.06 9.33 -9.63
CA GLU A 64 -19.94 8.91 -10.73
C GLU A 64 -21.08 8.00 -10.25
N ALA A 65 -20.83 7.17 -9.23
CA ALA A 65 -21.85 6.38 -8.56
C ALA A 65 -22.77 7.21 -7.62
N GLY A 66 -22.52 8.51 -7.49
CA GLY A 66 -23.32 9.44 -6.69
C GLY A 66 -22.99 9.42 -5.20
N LEU A 67 -21.83 8.88 -4.80
CA LEU A 67 -21.39 8.86 -3.41
C LEU A 67 -20.72 10.18 -3.04
N GLY A 68 -21.36 10.95 -2.16
CA GLY A 68 -20.74 12.13 -1.56
C GLY A 68 -19.69 11.76 -0.51
N ALA A 69 -18.83 12.70 -0.12
CA ALA A 69 -17.80 12.46 0.91
C ALA A 69 -18.39 11.96 2.25
N LYS A 70 -19.62 12.39 2.59
CA LYS A 70 -20.33 11.90 3.77
C LYS A 70 -20.76 10.43 3.64
N ASP A 71 -21.21 10.03 2.45
CA ASP A 71 -21.61 8.65 2.17
C ASP A 71 -20.37 7.74 2.21
N GLN A 72 -19.27 8.18 1.60
CA GLN A 72 -17.97 7.51 1.65
C GLN A 72 -17.45 7.39 3.10
N HIS A 73 -17.56 8.44 3.92
CA HIS A 73 -17.17 8.37 5.33
C HIS A 73 -18.03 7.41 6.16
N THR A 74 -19.34 7.35 5.85
CA THR A 74 -20.25 6.38 6.48
C THR A 74 -19.85 4.96 6.10
N ARG A 75 -19.64 4.70 4.80
CA ARG A 75 -19.16 3.42 4.25
C ARG A 75 -17.82 3.01 4.87
N PHE A 76 -16.90 3.94 5.06
CA PHE A 76 -15.60 3.69 5.69
C PHE A 76 -15.71 3.38 7.20
N THR A 77 -16.65 4.01 7.90
CA THR A 77 -16.91 3.68 9.32
C THR A 77 -17.54 2.28 9.44
N GLU A 78 -18.44 1.92 8.52
CA GLU A 78 -19.00 0.56 8.43
C GLU A 78 -17.94 -0.49 8.09
N TYR A 79 -16.96 -0.15 7.25
CA TYR A 79 -15.76 -0.97 7.02
C TYR A 79 -15.05 -1.31 8.33
N ILE A 80 -14.67 -0.31 9.12
CA ILE A 80 -13.94 -0.53 10.38
C ILE A 80 -14.75 -1.43 11.32
N ALA A 81 -16.05 -1.17 11.47
CA ALA A 81 -16.93 -1.99 12.30
C ALA A 81 -17.00 -3.45 11.81
N THR A 82 -17.12 -3.64 10.49
CA THR A 82 -17.17 -4.97 9.85
C THR A 82 -15.85 -5.71 10.01
N ALA A 83 -14.72 -5.04 9.77
CA ALA A 83 -13.39 -5.61 9.92
C ALA A 83 -13.12 -6.06 11.37
N ARG A 84 -13.54 -5.28 12.38
CA ARG A 84 -13.44 -5.66 13.80
C ARG A 84 -14.33 -6.85 14.15
N GLN A 85 -15.55 -6.93 13.60
CA GLN A 85 -16.40 -8.11 13.77
C GLN A 85 -15.77 -9.37 13.16
N LEU A 86 -15.16 -9.25 11.98
CA LEU A 86 -14.45 -10.35 11.33
C LEU A 86 -13.20 -10.75 12.11
N GLN A 87 -12.46 -9.79 12.66
CA GLN A 87 -11.31 -10.01 13.56
C GLN A 87 -11.69 -10.89 14.74
N GLU A 88 -12.83 -10.61 15.41
CA GLU A 88 -13.34 -11.45 16.50
C GLU A 88 -13.85 -12.81 15.99
N LYS A 89 -14.63 -12.83 14.91
CA LYS A 89 -15.28 -14.03 14.37
C LYS A 89 -14.27 -15.10 13.92
N TYR A 90 -13.15 -14.69 13.35
CA TYR A 90 -12.14 -15.57 12.75
C TYR A 90 -10.84 -15.68 13.56
N ALA A 91 -10.82 -15.20 14.81
CA ALA A 91 -9.61 -15.15 15.64
C ALA A 91 -8.93 -16.51 15.88
N SER A 92 -9.67 -17.63 15.79
CA SER A 92 -9.12 -18.99 15.91
C SER A 92 -8.51 -19.53 14.62
N GLU A 93 -8.72 -18.87 13.48
CA GLU A 93 -8.33 -19.33 12.15
C GLU A 93 -7.25 -18.45 11.52
N ILE A 94 -7.32 -17.13 11.72
CA ILE A 94 -6.39 -16.16 11.16
C ILE A 94 -6.28 -14.94 12.08
N THR A 95 -5.08 -14.35 12.18
CA THR A 95 -4.92 -13.03 12.85
C THR A 95 -5.21 -11.92 11.84
N LEU A 96 -6.26 -11.14 12.09
CA LEU A 96 -6.57 -9.97 11.28
C LEU A 96 -6.05 -8.71 12.00
N PHE A 97 -5.37 -7.82 11.27
CA PHE A 97 -5.05 -6.47 11.71
C PHE A 97 -5.95 -5.49 10.96
N VAL A 98 -6.66 -4.65 11.69
CA VAL A 98 -7.62 -3.70 11.09
C VAL A 98 -6.95 -2.34 10.95
N GLY A 99 -6.56 -2.01 9.72
CA GLY A 99 -5.93 -0.75 9.36
C GLY A 99 -6.68 -0.03 8.24
N PHE A 100 -5.99 0.90 7.58
CA PHE A 100 -6.44 1.48 6.32
C PHE A 100 -5.25 2.04 5.54
N GLU A 101 -5.42 2.17 4.23
CA GLU A 101 -4.46 2.79 3.35
C GLU A 101 -4.71 4.30 3.24
N THR A 102 -3.65 5.10 3.45
CA THR A 102 -3.78 6.57 3.45
C THR A 102 -3.80 7.13 2.04
N GLU A 103 -4.49 8.26 1.89
CA GLU A 103 -4.37 9.14 0.73
C GLU A 103 -3.56 10.38 1.08
N ALA A 104 -2.85 10.92 0.08
CA ALA A 104 -1.99 12.09 0.23
C ALA A 104 -2.47 13.27 -0.63
N PHE A 105 -3.77 13.57 -0.63
CA PHE A 105 -4.36 14.78 -1.24
C PHE A 105 -4.11 16.05 -0.40
N GLU A 106 -4.25 17.24 -0.95
CA GLU A 106 -4.00 18.52 -0.27
C GLU A 106 -4.86 18.65 1.01
N GLY A 107 -4.22 18.97 2.14
CA GLY A 107 -4.90 19.08 3.43
C GLY A 107 -5.24 17.75 4.12
N TYR A 108 -4.87 16.60 3.54
CA TYR A 108 -5.11 15.28 4.14
C TYR A 108 -4.65 15.15 5.59
N GLN A 109 -3.66 15.94 6.03
CA GLN A 109 -3.06 15.76 7.36
C GLN A 109 -4.07 15.94 8.49
N LEU A 110 -4.93 16.96 8.42
CA LEU A 110 -5.96 17.19 9.44
C LEU A 110 -7.02 16.09 9.41
N TRP A 111 -7.37 15.62 8.21
CA TRP A 111 -8.36 14.57 8.03
C TRP A 111 -7.83 13.20 8.51
N LEU A 112 -6.62 12.84 8.10
CA LEU A 112 -5.94 11.63 8.56
C LEU A 112 -5.79 11.63 10.08
N GLN A 113 -5.38 12.75 10.69
CA GLN A 113 -5.32 12.85 12.15
C GLN A 113 -6.68 12.61 12.80
N HIS A 114 -7.75 13.20 12.24
CA HIS A 114 -9.12 12.97 12.72
C HIS A 114 -9.52 11.49 12.63
N LEU A 115 -9.22 10.81 11.52
CA LEU A 115 -9.50 9.38 11.34
C LEU A 115 -8.70 8.52 12.33
N LEU A 116 -7.43 8.84 12.56
CA LEU A 116 -6.59 8.13 13.54
C LEU A 116 -7.16 8.25 14.97
N ASP A 117 -7.55 9.47 15.36
CA ASP A 117 -8.07 9.75 16.70
C ASP A 117 -9.44 9.07 16.95
N THR A 118 -10.27 8.97 15.91
CA THR A 118 -11.64 8.47 16.02
C THR A 118 -11.74 6.96 15.82
N LEU A 119 -11.03 6.39 14.85
CA LEU A 119 -11.18 5.00 14.44
C LEU A 119 -10.20 4.05 15.14
N LYS A 120 -9.05 4.57 15.61
CA LYS A 120 -8.02 3.79 16.31
C LYS A 120 -7.67 2.49 15.57
N PRO A 121 -7.19 2.58 14.32
CA PRO A 121 -6.73 1.42 13.58
C PRO A 121 -5.55 0.76 14.30
N ASP A 122 -5.33 -0.53 14.02
CA ASP A 122 -4.16 -1.26 14.49
C ASP A 122 -2.87 -0.69 13.88
N TYR A 123 -2.93 -0.29 12.61
CA TYR A 123 -1.87 0.42 11.88
C TYR A 123 -2.42 1.11 10.63
N ILE A 124 -1.58 1.90 9.96
CA ILE A 124 -1.88 2.49 8.66
C ILE A 124 -0.82 2.12 7.62
N VAL A 125 -1.25 1.96 6.37
CA VAL A 125 -0.37 1.86 5.21
C VAL A 125 -0.26 3.26 4.61
N GLY A 126 0.93 3.85 4.73
CA GLY A 126 1.25 5.17 4.21
C GLY A 126 1.47 5.13 2.70
N SER A 127 0.46 5.49 1.94
CA SER A 127 0.45 5.50 0.47
C SER A 127 0.31 6.90 -0.12
N VAL A 128 0.78 7.06 -1.36
CA VAL A 128 0.70 8.31 -2.13
C VAL A 128 0.12 8.00 -3.51
N HIS A 129 -1.18 8.26 -3.71
CA HIS A 129 -1.85 8.17 -5.03
C HIS A 129 -2.03 9.54 -5.69
N HIS A 130 -1.80 10.61 -4.91
CA HIS A 130 -1.98 11.99 -5.32
C HIS A 130 -0.67 12.78 -5.29
N VAL A 131 -0.40 13.54 -6.33
CA VAL A 131 0.67 14.56 -6.36
C VAL A 131 0.06 15.90 -6.74
N GLN A 132 -0.06 16.82 -5.77
CA GLN A 132 -0.85 18.07 -5.91
C GLN A 132 -2.27 17.81 -6.47
N ASP A 133 -3.01 16.93 -5.79
CA ASP A 133 -4.39 16.53 -6.11
C ASP A 133 -4.61 15.87 -7.47
N MET A 134 -3.53 15.54 -8.18
CA MET A 134 -3.59 14.76 -9.39
C MET A 134 -3.37 13.29 -9.07
N LEU A 135 -4.38 12.45 -9.36
CA LEU A 135 -4.26 11.00 -9.32
C LEU A 135 -3.21 10.53 -10.35
N ILE A 136 -2.17 9.85 -9.87
CA ILE A 136 -1.06 9.37 -10.71
C ILE A 136 -1.21 7.91 -11.16
N ASP A 137 -2.16 7.18 -10.60
CA ASP A 137 -2.32 5.74 -10.79
C ASP A 137 -3.68 5.32 -11.36
N SER A 138 -4.53 6.30 -11.68
CA SER A 138 -5.82 6.08 -12.34
C SER A 138 -5.66 5.70 -13.82
N THR A 139 -5.15 6.62 -14.66
CA THR A 139 -4.96 6.36 -16.10
C THR A 139 -3.62 6.87 -16.63
N PRO A 140 -3.10 6.29 -17.74
CA PRO A 140 -1.92 6.84 -18.42
C PRO A 140 -2.11 8.27 -18.93
N ALA A 141 -3.35 8.72 -19.15
CA ALA A 141 -3.63 10.08 -19.61
C ALA A 141 -3.49 11.09 -18.47
N ASP A 142 -4.05 10.78 -17.29
CA ASP A 142 -3.94 11.62 -16.09
C ASP A 142 -2.50 11.69 -15.60
N TYR A 143 -1.78 10.57 -15.64
CA TYR A 143 -0.35 10.52 -15.33
C TYR A 143 0.50 11.43 -16.23
N ARG A 144 0.25 11.41 -17.54
CA ARG A 144 0.95 12.32 -18.48
C ARG A 144 0.60 13.78 -18.21
N LYS A 145 -0.67 14.07 -17.93
CA LYS A 145 -1.11 15.42 -17.55
C LYS A 145 -0.40 15.90 -16.28
N ALA A 146 -0.23 15.02 -15.28
CA ALA A 146 0.54 15.33 -14.08
C ALA A 146 1.99 15.64 -14.43
N ALA A 147 2.64 14.81 -15.25
CA ALA A 147 4.00 15.07 -15.70
C ALA A 147 4.13 16.44 -16.41
N ASP A 148 3.19 16.81 -17.27
CA ASP A 148 3.19 18.11 -17.95
C ASP A 148 3.06 19.29 -16.97
N VAL A 149 2.19 19.17 -15.96
CA VAL A 149 2.00 20.21 -14.92
C VAL A 149 3.29 20.43 -14.12
N PHE A 150 4.00 19.36 -13.77
CA PHE A 150 5.27 19.45 -13.04
C PHE A 150 6.47 19.84 -13.91
N GLY A 151 6.31 19.99 -15.21
CA GLY A 151 7.41 20.32 -16.14
C GLY A 151 8.25 19.11 -16.55
N GLY A 152 7.71 17.90 -16.39
CA GLY A 152 8.26 16.65 -16.89
C GLY A 152 8.27 15.52 -15.85
N MET A 153 8.61 14.33 -16.33
CA MET A 153 8.64 13.10 -15.53
C MET A 153 9.55 13.18 -14.31
N ASP A 154 10.74 13.76 -14.46
CA ASP A 154 11.69 13.83 -13.34
C ASP A 154 11.17 14.74 -12.22
N ALA A 155 10.52 15.85 -12.57
CA ALA A 155 9.91 16.74 -11.60
C ALA A 155 8.70 16.11 -10.90
N LEU A 156 7.91 15.32 -11.62
CA LEU A 156 6.82 14.53 -11.03
C LEU A 156 7.35 13.48 -10.02
N TYR A 157 8.43 12.78 -10.36
CA TYR A 157 9.10 11.86 -9.43
C TYR A 157 9.61 12.58 -8.17
N ALA A 158 10.23 13.75 -8.34
CA ALA A 158 10.70 14.54 -7.22
C ALA A 158 9.54 14.95 -6.29
N ALA A 159 8.45 15.46 -6.87
CA ALA A 159 7.25 15.82 -6.12
C ALA A 159 6.60 14.63 -5.41
N TYR A 160 6.57 13.45 -6.04
CA TYR A 160 6.10 12.21 -5.42
C TYR A 160 6.93 11.84 -4.19
N PHE A 161 8.26 11.81 -4.31
CA PHE A 161 9.11 11.45 -3.17
C PHE A 161 9.13 12.52 -2.07
N ASP A 162 8.95 13.79 -2.39
CA ASP A 162 8.71 14.85 -1.40
C ASP A 162 7.38 14.67 -0.66
N ARG A 163 6.33 14.27 -1.38
CA ARG A 163 5.03 13.98 -0.79
C ARG A 163 5.10 12.79 0.18
N GLN A 164 5.74 11.71 -0.26
CA GLN A 164 5.97 10.52 0.55
C GLN A 164 6.85 10.85 1.78
N TYR A 165 7.88 11.67 1.62
CA TYR A 165 8.70 12.13 2.75
C TYR A 165 7.86 12.87 3.79
N GLY A 166 7.01 13.80 3.34
CA GLY A 166 6.09 14.53 4.21
C GLY A 166 5.19 13.59 5.02
N LEU A 167 4.61 12.57 4.37
CA LEU A 167 3.81 11.54 5.02
C LEU A 167 4.60 10.77 6.08
N ILE A 168 5.80 10.29 5.73
CA ILE A 168 6.70 9.56 6.64
C ILE A 168 7.07 10.42 7.85
N THR A 169 7.45 11.67 7.64
CA THR A 169 7.92 12.54 8.73
C THR A 169 6.79 13.07 9.62
N THR A 170 5.57 13.18 9.08
CA THR A 170 4.43 13.73 9.82
C THR A 170 3.72 12.65 10.62
N PHE A 171 3.48 11.48 10.02
CA PHE A 171 2.63 10.44 10.62
C PHE A 171 3.38 9.19 11.05
N ALA A 172 4.61 8.97 10.54
CA ALA A 172 5.36 7.73 10.78
C ALA A 172 4.49 6.47 10.64
N PRO A 173 3.77 6.30 9.50
CA PRO A 173 2.89 5.15 9.30
C PRO A 173 3.69 3.85 9.47
N THR A 174 3.14 2.86 10.17
CA THR A 174 3.89 1.63 10.46
C THR A 174 4.39 0.93 9.19
N VAL A 175 3.64 1.08 8.09
CA VAL A 175 3.94 0.50 6.78
C VAL A 175 3.95 1.60 5.72
N ILE A 176 4.93 1.57 4.81
CA ILE A 176 4.95 2.40 3.59
C ILE A 176 4.45 1.56 2.43
N GLY A 177 3.30 1.94 1.87
CA GLY A 177 2.69 1.29 0.71
C GLY A 177 3.50 1.54 -0.55
N HIS A 178 3.49 0.55 -1.46
CA HIS A 178 4.04 0.59 -2.84
C HIS A 178 5.02 1.75 -3.12
N PHE A 179 6.19 1.71 -2.45
CA PHE A 179 7.10 2.85 -2.28
C PHE A 179 7.45 3.63 -3.55
N ASP A 180 7.50 2.95 -4.69
CA ASP A 180 7.84 3.53 -5.99
C ASP A 180 6.68 3.48 -6.99
N LEU A 181 5.42 3.54 -6.52
CA LEU A 181 4.19 3.55 -7.35
C LEU A 181 4.28 4.53 -8.52
N ILE A 182 4.98 5.65 -8.36
CA ILE A 182 5.16 6.66 -9.40
C ILE A 182 5.68 6.09 -10.73
N ARG A 183 6.32 4.91 -10.74
CA ARG A 183 6.73 4.23 -11.99
C ARG A 183 5.60 3.58 -12.79
N ILE A 184 4.36 3.57 -12.29
CA ILE A 184 3.23 2.77 -12.83
C ILE A 184 3.01 2.94 -14.34
N PHE A 185 3.21 4.14 -14.89
CA PHE A 185 3.04 4.39 -16.33
C PHE A 185 4.32 4.88 -17.02
N ASP A 186 5.49 4.70 -16.39
CA ASP A 186 6.78 5.12 -16.92
C ASP A 186 7.61 3.95 -17.46
N PRO A 187 7.73 3.77 -18.79
CA PRO A 187 8.53 2.69 -19.36
C PRO A 187 10.04 2.86 -19.11
N ASP A 188 10.50 4.07 -18.79
CA ASP A 188 11.91 4.40 -18.58
C ASP A 188 12.28 4.50 -17.09
N TYR A 189 11.41 4.05 -16.17
CA TYR A 189 11.60 4.23 -14.73
C TYR A 189 12.96 3.76 -14.22
N ARG A 190 13.50 2.65 -14.75
CA ARG A 190 14.81 2.13 -14.33
C ARG A 190 15.95 3.13 -14.57
N LYS A 191 15.89 3.91 -15.65
CA LYS A 191 16.84 5.00 -15.91
C LYS A 191 16.58 6.19 -15.00
N ARG A 192 15.31 6.43 -14.65
CA ARG A 192 14.87 7.57 -13.84
C ARG A 192 15.25 7.41 -12.38
N LEU A 193 15.00 6.23 -11.80
CA LEU A 193 15.31 5.92 -10.40
C LEU A 193 16.80 6.05 -10.06
N VAL A 194 17.69 5.80 -11.02
CA VAL A 194 19.16 5.90 -10.81
C VAL A 194 19.73 7.29 -11.08
N LYS A 195 18.90 8.29 -11.46
CA LYS A 195 19.38 9.68 -11.61
C LYS A 195 19.78 10.23 -10.24
N PRO A 196 20.93 10.90 -10.09
CA PRO A 196 21.40 11.39 -8.79
C PRO A 196 20.36 12.20 -8.01
N ASP A 197 19.66 13.13 -8.68
CA ASP A 197 18.68 13.99 -8.03
C ASP A 197 17.48 13.20 -7.50
N ILE A 198 16.99 12.20 -8.26
CA ILE A 198 15.88 11.34 -7.82
C ILE A 198 16.34 10.34 -6.76
N TRP A 199 17.51 9.72 -6.97
CA TRP A 199 18.07 8.75 -6.03
C TRP A 199 18.33 9.36 -4.66
N SER A 200 18.75 10.63 -4.60
CA SER A 200 18.92 11.33 -3.33
C SER A 200 17.62 11.46 -2.53
N LEU A 201 16.48 11.65 -3.20
CA LEU A 201 15.16 11.73 -2.55
C LEU A 201 14.70 10.34 -2.06
N ILE A 202 14.96 9.30 -2.86
CA ILE A 202 14.74 7.90 -2.46
C ILE A 202 15.54 7.58 -1.20
N GLN A 203 16.84 7.88 -1.19
CA GLN A 203 17.71 7.62 -0.05
C GLN A 203 17.25 8.38 1.19
N ARG A 204 16.91 9.68 1.05
CA ARG A 204 16.32 10.47 2.14
C ARG A 204 15.08 9.79 2.75
N ASN A 205 14.19 9.25 1.92
CA ASN A 205 12.98 8.60 2.39
C ASN A 205 13.28 7.26 3.07
N LEU A 206 14.19 6.45 2.51
CA LEU A 206 14.65 5.21 3.13
C LEU A 206 15.34 5.45 4.48
N GLU A 207 16.14 6.51 4.60
CA GLU A 207 16.73 6.94 5.87
C GLU A 207 15.65 7.26 6.90
N ALA A 208 14.62 8.02 6.54
CA ALA A 208 13.53 8.35 7.43
C ALA A 208 12.73 7.10 7.88
N ILE A 209 12.54 6.12 6.99
CA ILE A 209 11.93 4.81 7.27
C ILE A 209 12.77 4.03 8.28
N LYS A 210 14.09 3.95 8.04
CA LYS A 210 15.03 3.26 8.92
C LYS A 210 15.06 3.88 10.32
N GLU A 211 15.18 5.19 10.42
CA GLU A 211 15.23 5.93 11.69
C GLU A 211 13.99 5.69 12.56
N ARG A 212 12.83 5.56 11.92
CA ARG A 212 11.54 5.32 12.60
C ARG A 212 11.20 3.84 12.75
N GLY A 213 12.02 2.95 12.19
CA GLY A 213 11.79 1.51 12.22
C GLY A 213 10.51 1.09 11.51
N LEU A 214 10.12 1.77 10.43
CA LEU A 214 8.92 1.43 9.65
C LEU A 214 9.16 0.19 8.77
N ILE A 215 8.08 -0.35 8.22
CA ILE A 215 8.09 -1.51 7.31
C ILE A 215 7.78 -1.01 5.90
N MET A 216 8.38 -1.62 4.87
CA MET A 216 7.97 -1.37 3.48
C MET A 216 7.13 -2.53 2.94
N ASP A 217 6.07 -2.18 2.23
CA ASP A 217 5.21 -3.10 1.50
C ASP A 217 5.88 -3.58 0.20
N LEU A 218 6.18 -4.88 0.11
CA LEU A 218 6.45 -5.52 -1.17
C LEU A 218 5.11 -5.87 -1.84
N ASN A 219 4.53 -4.84 -2.43
CA ASN A 219 3.25 -4.85 -3.12
C ASN A 219 3.29 -5.63 -4.45
N LEU A 220 2.47 -6.69 -4.51
CA LEU A 220 2.38 -7.60 -5.65
C LEU A 220 1.37 -7.15 -6.71
N ARG A 221 0.59 -6.08 -6.46
CA ARG A 221 -0.39 -5.55 -7.42
C ARG A 221 0.25 -5.13 -8.74
N ALA A 222 1.51 -4.70 -8.72
CA ALA A 222 2.24 -4.38 -9.95
C ALA A 222 2.26 -5.58 -10.91
N LEU A 223 2.47 -6.80 -10.40
CA LEU A 223 2.51 -8.01 -11.21
C LEU A 223 1.13 -8.35 -11.79
N LEU A 224 0.06 -8.16 -11.00
CA LEU A 224 -1.32 -8.27 -11.49
C LEU A 224 -1.64 -7.27 -12.61
N LYS A 225 -1.06 -6.06 -12.55
CA LYS A 225 -1.16 -5.02 -13.59
C LYS A 225 -0.20 -5.26 -14.78
N GLY A 226 0.52 -6.38 -14.81
CA GLY A 226 1.39 -6.77 -15.93
C GLY A 226 2.80 -6.18 -15.89
N HIS A 227 3.23 -5.62 -14.76
CA HIS A 227 4.60 -5.15 -14.60
C HIS A 227 5.59 -6.32 -14.46
N GLN A 228 6.85 -6.04 -14.75
CA GLN A 228 7.93 -7.05 -14.69
C GLN A 228 8.45 -7.32 -13.27
N GLU A 229 8.16 -6.44 -12.30
CA GLU A 229 8.60 -6.55 -10.92
C GLU A 229 7.59 -5.89 -9.97
N PRO A 230 7.48 -6.35 -8.70
CA PRO A 230 6.62 -5.76 -7.68
C PRO A 230 7.05 -4.33 -7.35
N TYR A 231 6.18 -3.54 -6.72
CA TYR A 231 6.70 -2.45 -5.88
C TYR A 231 7.21 -3.17 -4.62
N ILE A 232 8.46 -3.11 -4.24
CA ILE A 232 9.49 -2.12 -4.52
C ILE A 232 10.40 -2.60 -5.66
N SER A 233 10.77 -1.71 -6.58
CA SER A 233 11.75 -2.07 -7.63
C SER A 233 13.13 -2.45 -7.07
N ARG A 234 13.84 -3.32 -7.81
CA ARG A 234 15.11 -3.93 -7.39
C ARG A 234 16.14 -2.94 -6.82
N PRO A 235 16.47 -1.79 -7.45
CA PRO A 235 17.48 -0.89 -6.91
C PRO A 235 17.14 -0.39 -5.50
N ILE A 236 15.86 -0.06 -5.28
CA ILE A 236 15.37 0.45 -4.00
C ILE A 236 15.31 -0.69 -2.98
N LEU A 237 14.86 -1.87 -3.38
CA LEU A 237 14.80 -3.06 -2.53
C LEU A 237 16.20 -3.47 -2.02
N GLU A 238 17.21 -3.44 -2.90
CA GLU A 238 18.61 -3.70 -2.55
C GLU A 238 19.16 -2.66 -1.57
N GLU A 239 18.79 -1.39 -1.71
CA GLU A 239 19.19 -0.33 -0.78
C GLU A 239 18.50 -0.47 0.58
N ALA A 240 17.19 -0.75 0.59
CA ALA A 240 16.42 -1.03 1.81
C ALA A 240 17.04 -2.20 2.59
N ARG A 241 17.46 -3.26 1.89
CA ARG A 241 18.19 -4.38 2.49
C ARG A 241 19.48 -3.93 3.14
N LYS A 242 20.33 -3.15 2.45
CA LYS A 242 21.60 -2.65 3.00
C LYS A 242 21.38 -1.81 4.26
N MET A 243 20.27 -1.08 4.30
CA MET A 243 19.88 -0.25 5.44
C MET A 243 19.28 -1.05 6.60
N GLY A 244 18.94 -2.32 6.40
CA GLY A 244 18.30 -3.18 7.40
C GLY A 244 16.81 -2.85 7.61
N ILE A 245 16.15 -2.29 6.60
CA ILE A 245 14.72 -1.97 6.65
C ILE A 245 13.91 -3.26 6.49
N ALA A 246 12.85 -3.42 7.28
CA ALA A 246 11.96 -4.56 7.16
C ALA A 246 11.10 -4.42 5.89
N VAL A 247 10.97 -5.50 5.13
CA VAL A 247 10.12 -5.59 3.94
C VAL A 247 9.21 -6.80 4.10
N VAL A 248 7.91 -6.63 3.88
CA VAL A 248 6.92 -7.70 4.04
C VAL A 248 5.99 -7.73 2.82
N PRO A 249 5.62 -8.91 2.31
CA PRO A 249 4.69 -9.01 1.18
C PRO A 249 3.31 -8.40 1.49
N GLY A 250 2.78 -7.66 0.53
CA GLY A 250 1.38 -7.22 0.47
C GLY A 250 0.81 -7.61 -0.89
N ASP A 251 -0.35 -8.26 -0.90
CA ASP A 251 -0.99 -8.68 -2.15
C ASP A 251 -1.92 -7.62 -2.74
N ASP A 252 -2.30 -6.60 -1.95
CA ASP A 252 -3.16 -5.48 -2.36
C ASP A 252 -4.41 -6.05 -3.07
N SER A 253 -4.98 -7.07 -2.42
CA SER A 253 -6.10 -7.83 -2.96
C SER A 253 -7.33 -6.91 -3.09
N HIS A 254 -7.89 -6.82 -4.29
CA HIS A 254 -9.12 -6.07 -4.60
C HIS A 254 -10.29 -7.02 -4.92
N GLY A 255 -10.35 -8.15 -4.22
CA GLY A 255 -11.30 -9.23 -4.45
C GLY A 255 -10.67 -10.61 -4.27
N VAL A 256 -11.53 -11.63 -4.18
CA VAL A 256 -11.14 -13.03 -3.88
C VAL A 256 -10.13 -13.56 -4.91
N LYS A 257 -10.29 -13.19 -6.18
CA LYS A 257 -9.39 -13.64 -7.27
C LYS A 257 -7.95 -13.14 -7.13
N ASN A 258 -7.72 -12.07 -6.37
CA ASN A 258 -6.40 -11.46 -6.19
C ASN A 258 -5.67 -11.98 -4.95
N VAL A 259 -6.40 -12.53 -3.98
CA VAL A 259 -5.82 -13.01 -2.72
C VAL A 259 -4.69 -14.01 -2.99
N GLY A 260 -3.50 -13.69 -2.47
CA GLY A 260 -2.31 -14.54 -2.55
C GLY A 260 -1.72 -14.77 -3.93
N GLN A 261 -2.16 -14.00 -4.94
CA GLN A 261 -1.49 -13.99 -6.23
C GLN A 261 -0.04 -13.55 -6.08
N PHE A 262 0.85 -14.22 -6.80
CA PHE A 262 2.29 -13.95 -6.81
C PHE A 262 3.04 -14.16 -5.48
N TRP A 263 2.48 -14.96 -4.55
CA TRP A 263 3.16 -15.25 -3.27
C TRP A 263 4.53 -15.91 -3.46
N GLU A 264 4.65 -16.88 -4.36
CA GLU A 264 5.92 -17.57 -4.61
C GLU A 264 6.96 -16.63 -5.23
N GLU A 265 6.52 -15.73 -6.13
CA GLU A 265 7.34 -14.67 -6.70
C GLU A 265 7.81 -13.68 -5.63
N ALA A 266 6.99 -13.33 -4.64
CA ALA A 266 7.40 -12.50 -3.51
C ALA A 266 8.55 -13.15 -2.72
N LEU A 267 8.40 -14.45 -2.39
CA LEU A 267 9.45 -15.20 -1.69
C LEU A 267 10.75 -15.24 -2.50
N GLN A 268 10.65 -15.46 -3.81
CA GLN A 268 11.81 -15.48 -4.70
C GLN A 268 12.50 -14.12 -4.75
N VAL A 269 11.75 -13.02 -4.94
CA VAL A 269 12.29 -11.66 -5.01
C VAL A 269 13.01 -11.29 -3.70
N LEU A 270 12.40 -11.58 -2.55
CA LEU A 270 12.99 -11.28 -1.24
C LEU A 270 14.22 -12.14 -0.95
N SER A 271 14.15 -13.44 -1.26
CA SER A 271 15.28 -14.35 -1.13
C SER A 271 16.46 -13.92 -2.00
N ASP A 272 16.22 -13.57 -3.26
CA ASP A 272 17.27 -13.12 -4.19
C ASP A 272 17.89 -11.77 -3.78
N ALA A 273 17.12 -10.91 -3.14
CA ALA A 273 17.61 -9.66 -2.57
C ALA A 273 18.32 -9.86 -1.21
N GLY A 274 18.27 -11.06 -0.64
CA GLY A 274 18.97 -11.42 0.60
C GLY A 274 18.24 -10.98 1.88
N PHE A 275 16.91 -10.94 1.85
CA PHE A 275 16.07 -10.76 3.04
C PHE A 275 15.88 -12.09 3.79
N ASP A 276 15.67 -11.99 5.10
CA ASP A 276 15.08 -13.08 5.87
C ASP A 276 13.58 -13.17 5.54
N LEU A 277 13.04 -14.39 5.49
CA LEU A 277 11.62 -14.66 5.23
C LEU A 277 10.84 -14.81 6.55
N THR A 278 11.30 -14.12 7.59
CA THR A 278 10.55 -13.89 8.83
C THR A 278 9.98 -12.49 8.83
N TRP A 279 8.68 -12.38 9.12
CA TRP A 279 7.95 -11.14 8.91
C TRP A 279 7.85 -10.32 10.20
N LYS A 280 8.19 -9.04 10.10
CA LYS A 280 7.92 -8.08 11.18
C LYS A 280 6.42 -7.77 11.20
N SER A 281 5.79 -7.95 12.36
CA SER A 281 4.40 -7.57 12.60
C SER A 281 4.24 -6.04 12.53
N PRO A 282 3.14 -5.50 11.96
CA PRO A 282 2.82 -4.08 12.00
C PRO A 282 2.23 -3.61 13.35
N VAL A 283 2.00 -4.53 14.30
CA VAL A 283 1.48 -4.28 15.65
C VAL A 283 2.40 -4.91 16.69
#